data_AF-A0A182YPZ9-F1
#
_entry.id   AF-A0A182YPZ9-F1
#
_cell.length_a   1.000
_cell.length_b   1.000
_cell.length_c   1.000
_cell.angle_alpha   90.00
_cell.angle_beta   90.00
_cell.angle_gamma   90.00
#
_symmetry.space_group_name_H-M   'P 1'
#
loop_
_entity.id
_entity.type
_entity.pdbx_description
1 polymer ?
#
loop_
_entity_poly.entity_id
_entity_poly.type
_entity_poly.pdbx_seq_one_letter_code
_entity_poly.pdbx_strand_id
1 'polypeptide(L)'
;MVHSISLWSVVLVAVCSLMTAVESKEVVCYYGTWATYRQGNGKFATEDIDPFLCTQLNYAFFDIKPDGSISITDDYLALPSGLNAIGKFYELKQTKPGPEDDCRDWWLERRNAVSFLQQHRFDGMDIDWEYPRPEDKSNFVLFLRELANAFAPYNYLLTIAVAASESAANEAYDISAISGIVNYINLMTYDMHGNYGVTRHQAPINQGPSSIDDSSYKQQLNVEAVVKYWLSRGAPASKLTLGIPLYGRTFRLSNPSFDGVGAPVSGVGSPGRYTQEAGSLGYNEICEAAFPRKYFDSAQIAAYASGNGEWVSYDSVDVVNQKCNVIAKYGLGGGMVWSIEQDDFRGICGPKFTLLSTLNRCVNNNGPAPATTTTRATAAPTTRAPTTTTKAAASGSGSFVCTRDGYFRDPYDCNKYYRCYSGYKYSFNCPTGLYFNEDYVTCDWPYNVRC
;
A
#
# COMPACT_ATOMS: atom_id res chain seq x y z
N MET A 1 -41.55 -5.80 24.33
CA MET A 1 -40.92 -5.07 23.22
C MET A 1 -39.43 -5.04 23.49
N VAL A 2 -38.71 -6.02 22.92
CA VAL A 2 -37.25 -6.15 23.01
C VAL A 2 -36.67 -5.12 22.04
N HIS A 3 -35.92 -4.14 22.55
CA HIS A 3 -35.13 -3.24 21.71
C HIS A 3 -33.80 -3.94 21.41
N SER A 4 -33.59 -4.20 20.12
CA SER A 4 -32.36 -4.73 19.55
C SER A 4 -31.24 -3.69 19.69
N ILE A 5 -30.15 -4.07 20.36
CA ILE A 5 -28.88 -3.35 20.33
C ILE A 5 -28.13 -3.84 19.10
N SER A 6 -27.90 -2.95 18.13
CA SER A 6 -27.03 -3.24 17.00
C SER A 6 -25.58 -3.26 17.49
N LEU A 7 -24.96 -4.44 17.39
CA LEU A 7 -23.49 -4.64 17.36
C LEU A 7 -22.89 -3.96 16.11
N TRP A 8 -21.60 -4.22 15.85
CA TRP A 8 -20.73 -3.84 14.71
C TRP A 8 -19.81 -2.62 14.98
N SER A 9 -18.49 -2.71 15.16
CA SER A 9 -17.54 -3.76 15.58
C SER A 9 -16.26 -3.01 16.01
N VAL A 10 -15.67 -3.33 17.16
CA VAL A 10 -14.25 -2.99 17.43
C VAL A 10 -13.46 -4.22 17.07
N VAL A 11 -12.48 -4.06 16.19
CA VAL A 11 -11.75 -5.19 15.64
C VAL A 11 -10.29 -5.12 16.09
N LEU A 12 -9.78 -6.25 16.58
CA LEU A 12 -8.44 -6.41 17.09
C LEU A 12 -7.55 -7.12 16.08
N VAL A 13 -6.38 -6.57 15.87
CA VAL A 13 -5.33 -7.14 15.04
C VAL A 13 -4.13 -7.42 15.95
N ALA A 14 -3.34 -8.45 15.68
CA ALA A 14 -2.19 -8.79 16.53
C ALA A 14 -0.86 -8.65 15.77
N VAL A 15 0.15 -8.05 16.40
CA VAL A 15 1.41 -7.58 15.79
C VAL A 15 2.55 -8.58 16.02
N CYS A 16 3.49 -8.68 15.06
CA CYS A 16 4.78 -9.36 15.20
C CYS A 16 5.94 -8.43 14.80
N SER A 17 7.12 -8.42 15.44
CA SER A 17 8.28 -7.54 15.07
C SER A 17 9.59 -8.28 14.80
N LEU A 18 10.39 -7.81 13.82
CA LEU A 18 11.67 -8.40 13.40
C LEU A 18 12.80 -7.35 13.15
N MET A 19 13.80 -7.28 14.07
CA MET A 19 15.18 -6.72 13.98
C MET A 19 15.55 -5.37 14.69
N THR A 20 16.85 -5.23 14.98
CA THR A 20 17.55 -4.25 15.85
C THR A 20 18.18 -3.04 15.12
N ALA A 21 17.98 -1.83 15.68
CA ALA A 21 18.86 -0.65 15.74
C ALA A 21 19.80 -0.30 14.56
N VAL A 22 19.23 -0.11 13.38
CA VAL A 22 19.36 1.15 12.62
C VAL A 22 17.95 1.76 12.68
N GLU A 23 17.70 3.05 12.47
CA GLU A 23 16.32 3.59 12.44
C GLU A 23 15.58 2.99 11.21
N SER A 24 15.18 1.72 11.32
CA SER A 24 14.59 0.92 10.25
C SER A 24 13.14 1.31 10.16
N LYS A 25 12.75 1.76 8.98
CA LYS A 25 11.37 2.11 8.71
C LYS A 25 10.49 0.86 8.71
N GLU A 26 9.28 1.00 9.23
CA GLU A 26 8.32 -0.08 9.34
C GLU A 26 7.67 -0.40 7.98
N VAL A 27 7.49 -1.69 7.71
CA VAL A 27 6.65 -2.21 6.64
C VAL A 27 5.58 -3.08 7.31
N VAL A 28 4.43 -2.46 7.57
CA VAL A 28 3.30 -3.06 8.28
C VAL A 28 2.37 -3.72 7.28
N CYS A 29 2.05 -4.99 7.49
CA CYS A 29 1.28 -5.80 6.54
C CYS A 29 0.04 -6.37 7.20
N TYR A 30 -1.16 -6.02 6.72
CA TYR A 30 -2.38 -6.69 7.14
C TYR A 30 -2.64 -7.94 6.30
N TYR A 31 -3.02 -9.03 6.97
CA TYR A 31 -3.46 -10.29 6.38
C TYR A 31 -4.93 -10.55 6.72
N GLY A 32 -5.81 -10.43 5.73
CA GLY A 32 -7.23 -10.77 5.84
C GLY A 32 -7.44 -12.29 5.79
N THR A 33 -7.70 -12.89 6.93
CA THR A 33 -7.69 -14.34 7.11
C THR A 33 -8.78 -15.08 6.33
N TRP A 34 -9.89 -14.39 6.01
CA TRP A 34 -10.97 -14.88 5.16
C TRP A 34 -10.51 -15.26 3.74
N ALA A 35 -9.35 -14.76 3.29
CA ALA A 35 -8.79 -15.11 1.98
C ALA A 35 -8.36 -16.57 1.86
N THR A 36 -8.25 -17.29 2.99
CA THR A 36 -8.04 -18.75 3.00
C THR A 36 -9.15 -19.51 2.29
N TYR A 37 -10.37 -18.94 2.24
CA TYR A 37 -11.55 -19.55 1.64
C TYR A 37 -11.81 -19.14 0.19
N ARG A 38 -11.03 -18.19 -0.36
CA ARG A 38 -11.09 -17.86 -1.78
C ARG A 38 -10.71 -19.09 -2.61
N GLN A 39 -11.23 -19.15 -3.83
CA GLN A 39 -11.05 -20.29 -4.73
C GLN A 39 -9.93 -20.02 -5.75
N GLY A 40 -9.31 -21.09 -6.27
CA GLY A 40 -8.28 -21.02 -7.31
C GLY A 40 -7.09 -20.14 -6.90
N ASN A 41 -6.60 -19.32 -7.83
CA ASN A 41 -5.44 -18.45 -7.59
C ASN A 41 -5.72 -17.33 -6.58
N GLY A 42 -6.99 -17.09 -6.22
CA GLY A 42 -7.37 -16.14 -5.19
C GLY A 42 -7.18 -16.66 -3.76
N LYS A 43 -7.02 -17.98 -3.59
CA LYS A 43 -6.79 -18.59 -2.27
C LYS A 43 -5.47 -18.09 -1.70
N PHE A 44 -5.52 -17.52 -0.51
CA PHE A 44 -4.33 -17.07 0.23
C PHE A 44 -4.41 -17.57 1.67
N ALA A 45 -3.48 -18.41 2.07
CA ALA A 45 -3.37 -18.92 3.43
C ALA A 45 -2.07 -18.45 4.09
N THR A 46 -1.90 -18.72 5.39
CA THR A 46 -0.71 -18.32 6.16
C THR A 46 0.60 -18.78 5.51
N GLU A 47 0.59 -19.93 4.84
CA GLU A 47 1.74 -20.50 4.13
C GLU A 47 2.14 -19.73 2.86
N ASP A 48 1.25 -18.89 2.32
CA ASP A 48 1.55 -18.08 1.14
C ASP A 48 2.35 -16.81 1.49
N ILE A 49 2.35 -16.42 2.77
CA ILE A 49 3.02 -15.22 3.31
C ILE A 49 4.53 -15.35 3.17
N ASP A 50 5.17 -14.33 2.60
CA ASP A 50 6.63 -14.20 2.60
C ASP A 50 7.08 -13.45 3.88
N PRO A 51 7.74 -14.12 4.84
CA PRO A 51 8.11 -13.53 6.12
C PRO A 51 9.22 -12.48 6.02
N PHE A 52 9.82 -12.27 4.83
CA PHE A 52 10.89 -11.30 4.62
C PHE A 52 10.40 -9.95 4.07
N LEU A 53 9.14 -9.86 3.64
CA LEU A 53 8.60 -8.64 3.03
C LEU A 53 8.06 -7.62 4.03
N CYS A 54 7.78 -8.03 5.26
CA CYS A 54 7.18 -7.20 6.30
C CYS A 54 8.12 -7.10 7.51
N THR A 55 8.16 -5.94 8.17
CA THR A 55 8.74 -5.82 9.52
C THR A 55 7.70 -6.17 10.57
N GLN A 56 6.43 -5.86 10.28
CA GLN A 56 5.28 -6.18 11.10
C GLN A 56 4.16 -6.84 10.31
N LEU A 57 3.61 -7.91 10.86
CA LEU A 57 2.52 -8.66 10.25
C LEU A 57 1.33 -8.70 11.19
N ASN A 58 0.17 -8.29 10.66
CA ASN A 58 -1.06 -8.02 11.36
C ASN A 58 -2.10 -9.07 10.97
N TYR A 59 -2.46 -9.96 11.92
CA TYR A 59 -3.49 -10.98 11.72
C TYR A 59 -4.90 -10.36 11.86
N ALA A 60 -5.62 -10.21 10.75
CA ALA A 60 -6.96 -9.62 10.70
C ALA A 60 -8.02 -10.73 10.52
N PHE A 61 -8.94 -10.95 11.46
CA PHE A 61 -9.27 -10.15 12.64
C PHE A 61 -9.72 -11.01 13.83
N PHE A 62 -9.65 -10.42 15.03
CA PHE A 62 -10.32 -10.90 16.24
C PHE A 62 -11.43 -9.93 16.67
N ASP A 63 -12.47 -10.45 17.32
CA ASP A 63 -13.57 -9.65 17.86
C ASP A 63 -13.38 -9.34 19.35
N ILE A 64 -13.97 -8.24 19.82
CA ILE A 64 -14.11 -7.93 21.24
C ILE A 64 -15.55 -8.16 21.69
N LYS A 65 -15.75 -9.00 22.71
CA LYS A 65 -17.05 -9.22 23.34
C LYS A 65 -17.43 -8.08 24.28
N PRO A 66 -18.72 -7.90 24.63
CA PRO A 66 -19.17 -6.84 25.55
C PRO A 66 -18.53 -6.88 26.95
N ASP A 67 -18.02 -8.04 27.38
CA ASP A 67 -17.28 -8.20 28.64
C ASP A 67 -15.77 -7.87 28.50
N GLY A 68 -15.35 -7.37 27.33
CA GLY A 68 -13.99 -7.04 26.99
C GLY A 68 -13.10 -8.25 26.69
N SER A 69 -13.66 -9.46 26.60
CA SER A 69 -12.88 -10.65 26.21
C SER A 69 -12.70 -10.71 24.69
N ILE A 70 -11.56 -11.24 24.26
CA ILE A 70 -11.22 -11.36 22.84
C ILE A 70 -11.77 -12.70 22.32
N SER A 71 -12.45 -12.65 21.18
CA SER A 71 -13.03 -13.81 20.51
C SER A 71 -12.31 -14.11 19.22
N ILE A 72 -12.01 -15.38 19.02
CA ILE A 72 -11.75 -15.95 17.69
C ILE A 72 -13.12 -16.12 17.01
N THR A 73 -13.25 -15.59 15.80
CA THR A 73 -14.51 -15.61 15.03
C THR A 73 -14.63 -16.82 14.11
N ASP A 74 -13.50 -17.44 13.77
CA ASP A 74 -13.41 -18.67 12.98
C ASP A 74 -12.44 -19.66 13.64
N ASP A 75 -12.99 -20.49 14.52
CA ASP A 75 -12.23 -21.50 15.27
C ASP A 75 -11.60 -22.56 14.35
N TYR A 76 -12.29 -22.93 13.26
CA TYR A 76 -11.79 -23.94 12.33
C TYR A 76 -10.55 -23.42 11.59
N LEU A 77 -10.55 -22.16 11.16
CA LEU A 77 -9.38 -21.55 10.55
C LEU A 77 -8.25 -21.38 11.57
N ALA A 78 -8.55 -20.81 12.72
CA ALA A 78 -7.57 -20.29 13.65
C ALA A 78 -6.85 -21.37 14.48
N LEU A 79 -7.58 -22.38 14.97
CA LEU A 79 -7.13 -23.28 16.03
C LEU A 79 -6.54 -24.61 15.54
N PRO A 80 -5.74 -25.31 16.38
CA PRO A 80 -5.15 -26.62 16.05
C PRO A 80 -6.15 -27.72 15.70
N SER A 81 -7.41 -27.58 16.09
CA SER A 81 -8.50 -28.51 15.74
C SER A 81 -8.91 -28.43 14.27
N GLY A 82 -8.50 -27.39 13.53
CA GLY A 82 -8.76 -27.23 12.11
C GLY A 82 -7.48 -26.91 11.32
N LEU A 83 -7.41 -25.73 10.71
CA LEU A 83 -6.31 -25.32 9.82
C LEU A 83 -5.10 -24.77 10.57
N ASN A 84 -5.23 -24.49 11.87
CA ASN A 84 -4.18 -23.99 12.76
C ASN A 84 -3.48 -22.72 12.22
N ALA A 85 -4.26 -21.79 11.65
CA ALA A 85 -3.70 -20.60 11.02
C ALA A 85 -2.91 -19.73 12.02
N ILE A 86 -3.34 -19.62 13.29
CA ILE A 86 -2.61 -18.88 14.32
C ILE A 86 -1.27 -19.57 14.63
N GLY A 87 -1.27 -20.90 14.79
CA GLY A 87 -0.04 -21.65 15.05
C GLY A 87 0.99 -21.48 13.93
N LYS A 88 0.54 -21.61 12.67
CA LYS A 88 1.37 -21.40 11.48
C LYS A 88 1.84 -19.95 11.34
N PHE A 89 1.01 -19.00 11.77
CA PHE A 89 1.36 -17.58 11.73
C PHE A 89 2.49 -17.28 12.73
N TYR A 90 2.43 -17.88 13.91
CA TYR A 90 3.53 -17.86 14.87
C TYR A 90 4.80 -18.52 14.31
N GLU A 91 4.69 -19.62 13.57
CA GLU A 91 5.84 -20.31 12.96
C GLU A 91 6.60 -19.43 11.94
N LEU A 92 5.96 -18.44 11.30
CA LEU A 92 6.64 -17.48 10.43
C LEU A 92 7.77 -16.73 11.17
N LYS A 93 7.62 -16.48 12.48
CA LYS A 93 8.68 -15.89 13.32
C LYS A 93 9.93 -16.77 13.40
N GLN A 94 9.77 -18.09 13.38
CA GLN A 94 10.90 -19.01 13.51
C GLN A 94 11.77 -19.03 12.24
N THR A 95 11.22 -18.62 11.10
CA THR A 95 11.94 -18.55 9.82
C THR A 95 12.84 -17.32 9.68
N LYS A 96 12.61 -16.28 10.49
CA LYS A 96 13.46 -15.10 10.63
C LYS A 96 13.45 -14.69 12.11
N PRO A 97 14.43 -15.12 12.93
CA PRO A 97 14.45 -14.78 14.34
C PRO A 97 14.53 -13.25 14.53
N GLY A 98 13.54 -12.66 15.20
CA GLY A 98 13.67 -11.36 15.84
C GLY A 98 14.49 -11.47 17.13
N PRO A 99 14.62 -10.40 17.93
CA PRO A 99 15.12 -10.53 19.29
C PRO A 99 14.37 -11.66 20.01
N GLU A 100 15.10 -12.58 20.65
CA GLU A 100 14.51 -13.67 21.43
C GLU A 100 13.69 -13.08 22.59
N ASP A 101 12.35 -13.16 22.49
CA ASP A 101 11.49 -12.96 23.64
C ASP A 101 11.31 -14.31 24.37
N ASP A 102 12.06 -14.46 25.47
CA ASP A 102 11.92 -15.51 26.47
C ASP A 102 10.56 -15.34 27.17
N CYS A 103 9.48 -15.79 26.52
CA CYS A 103 8.16 -15.93 27.13
C CYS A 103 8.21 -17.04 28.19
N ARG A 104 8.81 -16.74 29.35
CA ARG A 104 8.75 -17.63 30.51
C ARG A 104 7.32 -17.68 31.05
N ASP A 105 6.90 -18.89 31.38
CA ASP A 105 5.65 -19.20 32.06
C ASP A 105 5.51 -18.40 33.37
N TRP A 106 4.71 -17.35 33.33
CA TRP A 106 4.22 -16.67 34.53
C TRP A 106 2.68 -16.71 34.51
N TRP A 107 2.11 -17.54 35.39
CA TRP A 107 0.69 -17.53 35.70
C TRP A 107 0.45 -16.55 36.85
N LEU A 108 -0.31 -15.46 36.61
CA LEU A 108 -1.54 -15.04 37.31
C LEU A 108 -1.85 -13.55 37.06
N GLU A 109 -3.15 -13.24 37.15
CA GLU A 109 -3.83 -11.93 36.98
C GLU A 109 -3.82 -11.37 35.56
N ARG A 110 -4.67 -11.94 34.70
CA ARG A 110 -4.72 -11.58 33.29
C ARG A 110 -5.88 -10.65 32.97
N ARG A 111 -5.57 -9.41 32.61
CA ARG A 111 -6.45 -8.59 31.76
C ARG A 111 -6.66 -9.34 30.44
N ASN A 112 -7.89 -9.38 29.92
CA ASN A 112 -8.29 -10.21 28.77
C ASN A 112 -7.32 -10.14 27.57
N ALA A 113 -6.80 -8.95 27.25
CA ALA A 113 -5.84 -8.77 26.15
C ALA A 113 -4.49 -9.44 26.39
N VAL A 114 -3.89 -9.27 27.58
CA VAL A 114 -2.59 -9.89 27.92
C VAL A 114 -2.69 -11.41 27.90
N SER A 115 -3.78 -11.98 28.43
CA SER A 115 -4.00 -13.43 28.37
C SER A 115 -4.00 -13.96 26.94
N PHE A 116 -4.69 -13.25 26.06
CA PHE A 116 -4.85 -13.66 24.68
C PHE A 116 -3.51 -13.62 23.95
N LEU A 117 -2.74 -12.54 24.11
CA LEU A 117 -1.41 -12.40 23.51
C LEU A 117 -0.46 -13.51 23.98
N GLN A 118 -0.43 -13.81 25.27
CA GLN A 118 0.39 -14.90 25.83
C GLN A 118 -0.04 -16.27 25.32
N GLN A 119 -1.36 -16.55 25.31
CA GLN A 119 -1.91 -17.83 24.88
C GLN A 119 -1.61 -18.13 23.41
N HIS A 120 -1.66 -17.10 22.57
CA HIS A 120 -1.51 -17.24 21.12
C HIS A 120 -0.16 -16.74 20.58
N ARG A 121 0.75 -16.32 21.47
CA ARG A 121 2.16 -15.94 21.19
C ARG A 121 2.31 -14.78 20.19
N PHE A 122 1.46 -13.78 20.32
CA PHE A 122 1.57 -12.51 19.58
C PHE A 122 2.49 -11.52 20.30
N ASP A 123 3.16 -10.63 19.54
CA ASP A 123 4.08 -9.62 20.11
C ASP A 123 3.37 -8.32 20.47
N GLY A 124 2.07 -8.22 20.22
CA GLY A 124 1.31 -7.02 20.50
C GLY A 124 -0.05 -7.00 19.84
N MET A 125 -0.68 -5.84 19.89
CA MET A 125 -2.05 -5.62 19.49
C MET A 125 -2.19 -4.29 18.73
N ASP A 126 -2.85 -4.36 17.58
CA ASP A 126 -3.27 -3.25 16.76
C ASP A 126 -4.78 -3.04 16.96
N ILE A 127 -5.17 -1.83 17.34
CA ILE A 127 -6.59 -1.48 17.56
C ILE A 127 -7.14 -0.85 16.29
N ASP A 128 -8.17 -1.47 15.72
CA ASP A 128 -8.89 -0.97 14.56
C ASP A 128 -10.34 -0.67 14.95
N TRP A 129 -10.54 0.44 15.66
CA TRP A 129 -11.87 0.98 15.94
C TRP A 129 -12.23 1.94 14.82
N GLU A 130 -13.21 1.56 14.00
CA GLU A 130 -13.69 2.32 12.85
C GLU A 130 -15.10 2.93 13.03
N TYR A 131 -15.27 4.16 13.50
CA TYR A 131 -14.30 5.02 14.20
C TYR A 131 -14.89 5.48 15.54
N PRO A 132 -14.06 5.86 16.54
CA PRO A 132 -14.57 6.51 17.74
C PRO A 132 -15.43 7.72 17.39
N ARG A 133 -16.58 7.85 18.06
CA ARG A 133 -17.44 9.03 17.89
C ARG A 133 -16.87 10.22 18.67
N PRO A 134 -17.32 11.46 18.41
CA PRO A 134 -16.87 12.62 19.16
C PRO A 134 -16.94 12.45 20.69
N GLU A 135 -17.99 11.79 21.19
CA GLU A 135 -18.18 11.45 22.61
C GLU A 135 -17.17 10.42 23.15
N ASP A 136 -16.58 9.60 22.28
CA ASP A 136 -15.64 8.54 22.65
C ASP A 136 -14.18 9.01 22.61
N LYS A 137 -13.89 10.20 22.08
CA LYS A 137 -12.51 10.69 21.87
C LYS A 137 -11.63 10.58 23.12
N SER A 138 -12.11 11.06 24.26
CA SER A 138 -11.37 10.98 25.52
C SER A 138 -11.30 9.56 26.06
N ASN A 139 -12.35 8.76 25.87
CA ASN A 139 -12.40 7.37 26.29
C ASN A 139 -11.40 6.52 25.50
N PHE A 140 -11.19 6.82 24.21
CA PHE A 140 -10.21 6.15 23.38
C PHE A 140 -8.78 6.39 23.90
N VAL A 141 -8.46 7.61 24.33
CA VAL A 141 -7.15 7.90 24.97
C VAL A 141 -6.97 7.10 26.26
N LEU A 142 -8.01 7.01 27.10
CA LEU A 142 -7.96 6.24 28.34
C LEU A 142 -7.79 4.74 28.07
N PHE A 143 -8.56 4.22 27.11
CA PHE A 143 -8.50 2.83 26.67
C PHE A 143 -7.09 2.45 26.20
N LEU A 144 -6.50 3.23 25.29
CA LEU A 144 -5.14 2.98 24.81
C LEU A 144 -4.11 3.05 25.95
N ARG A 145 -4.28 3.99 26.89
CA ARG A 145 -3.38 4.11 28.04
C ARG A 145 -3.45 2.90 28.96
N GLU A 146 -4.65 2.35 29.19
CA GLU A 146 -4.83 1.15 29.99
C GLU A 146 -4.20 -0.09 29.35
N LEU A 147 -4.32 -0.22 28.02
CA LEU A 147 -3.64 -1.27 27.27
C LEU A 147 -2.12 -1.11 27.31
N ALA A 148 -1.60 0.09 27.02
CA ALA A 148 -0.16 0.36 27.06
C ALA A 148 0.44 0.04 28.44
N ASN A 149 -0.24 0.43 29.52
CA ASN A 149 0.19 0.10 30.89
C ASN A 149 0.18 -1.42 31.16
N ALA A 150 -0.81 -2.14 30.62
CA ALA A 150 -0.88 -3.60 30.75
C ALA A 150 0.19 -4.33 29.92
N PHE A 151 0.61 -3.74 28.80
CA PHE A 151 1.55 -4.31 27.85
C PHE A 151 3.01 -4.05 28.22
N ALA A 152 3.28 -2.93 28.90
CA ALA A 152 4.63 -2.50 29.27
C ALA A 152 5.48 -3.57 29.99
N PRO A 153 4.97 -4.35 30.96
CA PRO A 153 5.77 -5.39 31.63
C PRO A 153 6.23 -6.53 30.71
N TYR A 154 5.56 -6.71 29.56
CA TYR A 154 5.81 -7.78 28.61
C TYR A 154 6.44 -7.29 27.31
N ASN A 155 6.74 -5.99 27.21
CA ASN A 155 7.24 -5.36 26.00
C ASN A 155 6.32 -5.56 24.77
N TYR A 156 5.02 -5.73 24.98
CA TYR A 156 4.07 -5.89 23.88
C TYR A 156 3.85 -4.58 23.13
N LEU A 157 3.76 -4.68 21.81
CA LEU A 157 3.44 -3.57 20.93
C LEU A 157 1.97 -3.17 21.07
N LEU A 158 1.70 -1.88 21.04
CA LEU A 158 0.38 -1.30 20.85
C LEU A 158 0.40 -0.38 19.63
N THR A 159 -0.33 -0.74 18.58
CA THR A 159 -0.51 0.10 17.38
C THR A 159 -1.99 0.38 17.15
N ILE A 160 -2.29 1.30 16.23
CA ILE A 160 -3.66 1.64 15.88
C ILE A 160 -3.79 1.86 14.37
N ALA A 161 -4.88 1.38 13.79
CA ALA A 161 -5.38 1.82 12.48
C ALA A 161 -6.41 2.94 12.69
N VAL A 162 -6.34 3.99 11.87
CA VAL A 162 -7.10 5.23 12.10
C VAL A 162 -7.71 5.81 10.84
N ALA A 163 -8.90 6.42 10.97
CA ALA A 163 -9.44 7.31 9.95
C ALA A 163 -8.44 8.43 9.68
N ALA A 164 -7.97 8.53 8.45
CA ALA A 164 -6.82 9.39 8.18
C ALA A 164 -7.23 10.81 7.74
N SER A 165 -8.41 10.98 7.13
CA SER A 165 -8.90 12.29 6.66
C SER A 165 -9.09 13.29 7.79
N GLU A 166 -8.84 14.57 7.53
CA GLU A 166 -8.95 15.65 8.52
C GLU A 166 -10.30 15.65 9.23
N SER A 167 -11.41 15.56 8.48
CA SER A 167 -12.75 15.59 9.08
C SER A 167 -12.97 14.46 10.08
N ALA A 168 -12.64 13.23 9.70
CA ALA A 168 -12.87 12.05 10.53
C ALA A 168 -11.89 12.02 11.71
N ALA A 169 -10.61 12.33 11.46
CA ALA A 169 -9.59 12.34 12.50
C ALA A 169 -9.83 13.46 13.53
N ASN A 170 -10.30 14.64 13.09
CA ASN A 170 -10.67 15.73 13.99
C ASN A 170 -11.84 15.37 14.90
N GLU A 171 -12.76 14.53 14.47
CA GLU A 171 -13.90 14.08 15.29
C GLU A 171 -13.49 12.96 16.24
N ALA A 172 -12.74 11.97 15.76
CA ALA A 172 -12.47 10.73 16.49
C ALA A 172 -11.31 10.82 17.49
N TYR A 173 -10.29 11.65 17.24
CA TYR A 173 -8.99 11.48 17.91
C TYR A 173 -8.46 12.75 18.61
N ASP A 174 -7.84 12.54 19.77
CA ASP A 174 -6.81 13.44 20.30
C ASP A 174 -5.44 12.92 19.80
N ILE A 175 -5.03 13.42 18.63
CA ILE A 175 -3.85 12.92 17.90
C ILE A 175 -2.58 13.03 18.74
N SER A 176 -2.38 14.14 19.46
CA SER A 176 -1.19 14.32 20.29
C SER A 176 -1.18 13.33 21.46
N ALA A 177 -2.33 13.11 22.11
CA ALA A 177 -2.42 12.21 23.25
C ALA A 177 -2.21 10.75 22.85
N ILE A 178 -2.88 10.28 21.79
CA ILE A 178 -2.73 8.88 21.32
C ILE A 178 -1.31 8.61 20.81
N SER A 179 -0.69 9.58 20.12
CA SER A 179 0.69 9.47 19.64
C SER A 179 1.71 9.32 20.76
N GLY A 180 1.41 9.87 21.94
CA GLY A 180 2.21 9.71 23.15
C GLY A 180 2.08 8.34 23.82
N ILE A 181 1.11 7.51 23.41
CA ILE A 181 0.78 6.22 24.03
C ILE A 181 1.23 5.05 23.15
N VAL A 182 0.90 5.08 21.87
CA VAL A 182 1.07 3.94 20.95
C VAL A 182 2.48 3.89 20.36
N ASN A 183 2.93 2.71 19.91
CA ASN A 183 4.21 2.52 19.23
C ASN A 183 4.19 3.17 17.84
N TYR A 184 3.18 2.85 17.02
CA TYR A 184 2.99 3.37 15.67
C TYR A 184 1.49 3.60 15.36
N ILE A 185 1.23 4.47 14.39
CA ILE A 185 -0.10 4.84 13.90
C ILE A 185 -0.16 4.51 12.40
N ASN A 186 -1.04 3.59 12.06
CA ASN A 186 -1.30 3.14 10.70
C ASN A 186 -2.36 4.02 10.04
N LEU A 187 -1.94 5.00 9.24
CA LEU A 187 -2.85 5.92 8.56
C LEU A 187 -3.55 5.19 7.41
N MET A 188 -4.87 5.03 7.49
CA MET A 188 -5.67 4.46 6.40
C MET A 188 -5.89 5.50 5.28
N THR A 189 -4.82 5.82 4.55
CA THR A 189 -4.80 6.80 3.45
C THR A 189 -5.36 6.24 2.14
N TYR A 190 -6.49 5.56 2.24
CA TYR A 190 -7.27 4.97 1.15
C TYR A 190 -8.76 5.13 1.46
N ASP A 191 -9.64 4.70 0.55
CA ASP A 191 -11.09 4.92 0.68
C ASP A 191 -11.52 6.38 0.88
N MET A 192 -10.67 7.32 0.47
CA MET A 192 -10.93 8.74 0.68
C MET A 192 -12.05 9.26 -0.23
N HIS A 193 -12.33 8.57 -1.33
CA HIS A 193 -13.48 8.84 -2.18
C HIS A 193 -14.36 7.60 -2.30
N GLY A 194 -15.67 7.79 -2.09
CA GLY A 194 -16.66 6.73 -2.27
C GLY A 194 -16.85 6.31 -3.73
N ASN A 195 -17.56 5.20 -3.93
CA ASN A 195 -17.81 4.57 -5.22
C ASN A 195 -19.13 5.01 -5.88
N TYR A 196 -19.47 6.31 -5.79
CA TYR A 196 -20.72 6.87 -6.29
C TYR A 196 -20.55 8.25 -6.95
N GLY A 197 -21.55 8.67 -7.74
CA GLY A 197 -21.59 9.96 -8.41
C GLY A 197 -20.74 10.03 -9.67
N VAL A 198 -19.43 10.16 -9.51
CA VAL A 198 -18.46 10.21 -10.63
C VAL A 198 -17.22 9.38 -10.30
N THR A 199 -16.48 8.96 -11.32
CA THR A 199 -15.20 8.27 -11.13
C THR A 199 -14.22 9.16 -10.37
N ARG A 200 -13.60 8.61 -9.33
CA ARG A 200 -12.57 9.28 -8.51
C ARG A 200 -11.51 8.28 -8.11
N HIS A 201 -10.31 8.80 -7.87
CA HIS A 201 -9.25 8.00 -7.30
C HIS A 201 -9.56 7.70 -5.83
N GLN A 202 -9.35 6.47 -5.37
CA GLN A 202 -9.66 6.11 -3.97
C GLN A 202 -8.54 6.52 -2.99
N ALA A 203 -7.30 6.61 -3.48
CA ALA A 203 -6.13 6.90 -2.69
C ALA A 203 -5.13 7.83 -3.41
N PRO A 204 -5.57 8.97 -3.98
CA PRO A 204 -4.69 9.88 -4.71
C PRO A 204 -3.68 10.57 -3.78
N ILE A 205 -2.48 10.86 -4.29
CA ILE A 205 -1.48 11.59 -3.50
C ILE A 205 -1.85 13.07 -3.39
N ASN A 206 -2.28 13.67 -4.49
CA ASN A 206 -2.66 15.08 -4.56
C ASN A 206 -4.17 15.24 -4.70
N GLN A 207 -4.66 16.44 -4.36
CA GLN A 207 -6.04 16.86 -4.60
C GLN A 207 -6.42 16.73 -6.08
N GLY A 208 -7.68 16.40 -6.35
CA GLY A 208 -8.25 16.42 -7.69
C GLY A 208 -8.57 17.82 -8.20
N PRO A 209 -9.00 17.93 -9.45
CA PRO A 209 -9.37 19.20 -10.05
C PRO A 209 -10.60 19.79 -9.35
N SER A 210 -10.64 21.11 -9.16
CA SER A 210 -11.74 21.80 -8.45
C SER A 210 -13.11 21.66 -9.13
N SER A 211 -13.16 21.25 -10.40
CA SER A 211 -14.41 20.90 -11.10
C SER A 211 -15.04 19.60 -10.59
N ILE A 212 -14.27 18.78 -9.87
CA ILE A 212 -14.66 17.48 -9.33
C ILE A 212 -14.61 17.57 -7.79
N ASP A 213 -13.50 18.03 -7.23
CA ASP A 213 -13.30 18.31 -5.80
C ASP A 213 -13.68 19.77 -5.49
N ASP A 214 -14.99 20.02 -5.55
CA ASP A 214 -15.63 21.34 -5.50
C ASP A 214 -15.84 21.92 -4.09
N SER A 215 -15.33 21.24 -3.05
CA SER A 215 -15.39 21.70 -1.67
C SER A 215 -14.05 21.54 -0.97
N SER A 216 -13.81 22.34 0.07
CA SER A 216 -12.60 22.23 0.91
C SER A 216 -12.46 20.81 1.49
N TYR A 217 -13.57 20.22 1.92
CA TYR A 217 -13.61 18.82 2.38
C TYR A 217 -13.07 17.86 1.31
N LYS A 218 -13.60 17.91 0.08
CA LYS A 218 -13.16 17.01 -1.00
C LYS A 218 -11.70 17.25 -1.40
N GLN A 219 -11.25 18.50 -1.36
CA GLN A 219 -9.86 18.86 -1.64
C GLN A 219 -8.86 18.31 -0.61
N GLN A 220 -9.32 17.94 0.59
CA GLN A 220 -8.50 17.30 1.63
C GLN A 220 -8.47 15.76 1.53
N LEU A 221 -9.23 15.15 0.63
CA LEU A 221 -9.33 13.69 0.47
C LEU A 221 -8.16 13.12 -0.35
N ASN A 222 -6.94 13.42 0.07
CA ASN A 222 -5.69 12.94 -0.55
C ASN A 222 -4.59 12.70 0.49
N VAL A 223 -3.60 11.89 0.12
CA VAL A 223 -2.50 11.47 1.00
C VAL A 223 -1.73 12.66 1.57
N GLU A 224 -1.37 13.65 0.75
CA GLU A 224 -0.58 14.80 1.18
C GLU A 224 -1.30 15.65 2.24
N ALA A 225 -2.61 15.87 2.07
CA ALA A 225 -3.43 16.60 3.03
C ALA A 225 -3.54 15.84 4.36
N VAL A 226 -3.76 14.52 4.30
CA VAL A 226 -3.80 13.66 5.49
C VAL A 226 -2.49 13.74 6.28
N VAL A 227 -1.35 13.51 5.62
CA VAL A 227 -0.04 13.50 6.30
C VAL A 227 0.23 14.85 6.96
N LYS A 228 -0.02 15.96 6.25
CA LYS A 228 0.14 17.31 6.82
C LYS A 228 -0.75 17.54 8.02
N TYR A 229 -2.00 17.10 7.96
CA TYR A 229 -2.95 17.27 9.05
C TYR A 229 -2.45 16.54 10.31
N TRP A 230 -2.14 15.26 10.22
CA TRP A 230 -1.66 14.47 11.37
C TRP A 230 -0.39 15.04 12.00
N LEU A 231 0.59 15.45 11.18
CA LEU A 231 1.80 16.12 11.66
C LEU A 231 1.47 17.44 12.37
N SER A 232 0.58 18.26 11.80
CA SER A 232 0.17 19.55 12.40
C SER A 232 -0.57 19.40 13.73
N ARG A 233 -1.14 18.22 14.00
CA ARG A 233 -1.86 17.90 15.23
C ARG A 233 -1.00 17.19 16.27
N GLY A 234 0.32 17.13 16.06
CA GLY A 234 1.29 16.68 17.04
C GLY A 234 1.69 15.21 16.94
N ALA A 235 1.31 14.50 15.87
CA ALA A 235 1.83 13.15 15.63
C ALA A 235 3.32 13.21 15.23
N PRO A 236 4.23 12.50 15.92
CA PRO A 236 5.61 12.37 15.48
C PRO A 236 5.68 11.65 14.13
N ALA A 237 6.37 12.23 13.15
CA ALA A 237 6.52 11.63 11.81
C ALA A 237 7.04 10.19 11.86
N SER A 238 8.02 9.92 12.71
CA SER A 238 8.62 8.59 12.93
C SER A 238 7.64 7.54 13.48
N LYS A 239 6.46 7.95 13.98
CA LYS A 239 5.41 7.03 14.43
C LYS A 239 4.30 6.82 13.40
N LEU A 240 4.27 7.59 12.31
CA LEU A 240 3.25 7.48 11.27
C LEU A 240 3.70 6.49 10.19
N THR A 241 2.86 5.51 9.86
CA THR A 241 3.03 4.69 8.66
C THR A 241 1.98 5.08 7.61
N LEU A 242 2.41 5.15 6.36
CA LEU A 242 1.54 5.54 5.25
C LEU A 242 0.80 4.32 4.68
N GLY A 243 -0.54 4.31 4.75
CA GLY A 243 -1.36 3.23 4.21
C GLY A 243 -1.43 3.21 2.68
N ILE A 244 -1.18 2.03 2.11
CA ILE A 244 -1.16 1.75 0.67
C ILE A 244 -2.16 0.64 0.38
N PRO A 245 -3.24 0.90 -0.38
CA PRO A 245 -4.19 -0.12 -0.75
C PRO A 245 -3.60 -1.04 -1.82
N LEU A 246 -3.66 -2.35 -1.58
CA LEU A 246 -3.32 -3.40 -2.54
C LEU A 246 -4.56 -3.84 -3.34
N TYR A 247 -5.52 -2.93 -3.45
CA TYR A 247 -6.80 -3.12 -4.13
C TYR A 247 -7.23 -1.82 -4.81
N GLY A 248 -8.28 -1.90 -5.61
CA GLY A 248 -8.89 -0.79 -6.31
C GLY A 248 -10.38 -0.66 -6.01
N ARG A 249 -10.92 0.56 -6.10
CA ARG A 249 -12.36 0.81 -6.07
C ARG A 249 -12.89 0.91 -7.50
N THR A 250 -13.99 0.19 -7.77
CA THR A 250 -14.54 0.04 -9.11
C THR A 250 -15.87 0.76 -9.30
N PHE A 251 -16.12 1.17 -10.54
CA PHE A 251 -17.30 1.90 -10.96
C PHE A 251 -17.80 1.35 -12.29
N ARG A 252 -19.13 1.30 -12.45
CA ARG A 252 -19.76 1.10 -13.74
C ARG A 252 -20.06 2.46 -14.38
N LEU A 253 -19.46 2.74 -15.52
CA LEU A 253 -19.64 3.99 -16.27
C LEU A 253 -21.08 4.08 -16.80
N SER A 254 -21.69 5.27 -16.69
CA SER A 254 -22.99 5.53 -17.34
C SER A 254 -22.86 5.64 -18.86
N ASN A 255 -21.69 6.06 -19.34
CA ASN A 255 -21.35 6.09 -20.76
C ASN A 255 -19.88 5.68 -20.95
N PRO A 256 -19.59 4.48 -21.50
CA PRO A 256 -18.23 3.98 -21.68
C PRO A 256 -17.31 4.83 -22.57
N SER A 257 -17.88 5.77 -23.33
CA SER A 257 -17.14 6.74 -24.16
C SER A 257 -16.46 7.83 -23.33
N PHE A 258 -16.88 8.02 -22.08
CA PHE A 258 -16.29 8.94 -21.12
C PHE A 258 -15.73 8.13 -19.95
N ASP A 259 -14.41 7.96 -19.92
CA ASP A 259 -13.72 7.08 -18.97
C ASP A 259 -12.60 7.78 -18.20
N GLY A 260 -12.53 9.11 -18.29
CA GLY A 260 -11.63 9.92 -17.47
C GLY A 260 -12.09 10.01 -16.01
N VAL A 261 -11.25 10.61 -15.16
CA VAL A 261 -11.66 11.03 -13.82
C VAL A 261 -12.81 12.05 -13.93
N GLY A 262 -13.85 11.89 -13.12
CA GLY A 262 -15.07 12.71 -13.20
C GLY A 262 -16.14 12.19 -14.17
N ALA A 263 -15.91 11.04 -14.80
CA ALA A 263 -16.93 10.42 -15.66
C ALA A 263 -18.16 10.00 -14.82
N PRO A 264 -19.39 10.19 -15.35
CA PRO A 264 -20.61 9.82 -14.63
C PRO A 264 -20.73 8.30 -14.49
N VAL A 265 -21.17 7.85 -13.32
CA VAL A 265 -21.29 6.42 -12.98
C VAL A 265 -22.74 6.02 -12.74
N SER A 266 -23.06 4.77 -13.04
CA SER A 266 -24.40 4.17 -12.89
C SER A 266 -24.45 3.15 -11.74
N GLY A 267 -23.37 3.04 -10.98
CA GLY A 267 -23.22 2.13 -9.85
C GLY A 267 -21.77 1.71 -9.65
N VAL A 268 -21.59 0.79 -8.71
CA VAL A 268 -20.31 0.14 -8.45
C VAL A 268 -19.97 -0.84 -9.56
N GLY A 269 -18.68 -1.11 -9.75
CA GLY A 269 -18.23 -2.07 -10.75
C GLY A 269 -18.54 -3.53 -10.37
N SER A 270 -18.48 -4.41 -11.37
CA SER A 270 -18.77 -5.83 -11.20
C SER A 270 -17.82 -6.51 -10.19
N PRO A 271 -18.28 -7.54 -9.44
CA PRO A 271 -17.44 -8.26 -8.50
C PRO A 271 -16.28 -8.99 -9.19
N GLY A 272 -15.12 -9.02 -8.54
CA GLY A 272 -13.96 -9.78 -8.98
C GLY A 272 -14.16 -11.30 -8.88
N ARG A 273 -13.38 -12.07 -9.64
CA ARG A 273 -13.47 -13.54 -9.66
C ARG A 273 -12.98 -14.22 -8.37
N TYR A 274 -12.13 -13.56 -7.61
CA TYR A 274 -11.52 -14.06 -6.38
C TYR A 274 -12.14 -13.41 -5.15
N THR A 275 -12.23 -12.09 -5.12
CA THR A 275 -12.79 -11.33 -3.99
C THR A 275 -14.30 -11.47 -3.92
N GLN A 276 -14.97 -11.61 -5.08
CA GLN A 276 -16.43 -11.68 -5.21
C GLN A 276 -17.17 -10.48 -4.58
N GLU A 277 -16.49 -9.34 -4.45
CA GLU A 277 -17.02 -8.12 -3.85
C GLU A 277 -17.27 -7.06 -4.93
N ALA A 278 -18.53 -6.68 -5.14
CA ALA A 278 -18.85 -5.61 -6.09
C ALA A 278 -18.32 -4.26 -5.59
N GLY A 279 -17.73 -3.46 -6.48
CA GLY A 279 -17.14 -2.17 -6.11
C GLY A 279 -15.68 -2.23 -5.65
N SER A 280 -15.07 -3.41 -5.57
CA SER A 280 -13.66 -3.60 -5.22
C SER A 280 -13.00 -4.67 -6.09
N LEU A 281 -11.71 -4.54 -6.35
CA LEU A 281 -10.88 -5.57 -6.96
C LEU A 281 -9.51 -5.60 -6.29
N GLY A 282 -9.01 -6.78 -5.94
CA GLY A 282 -7.60 -6.92 -5.53
C GLY A 282 -6.66 -6.58 -6.69
N TYR A 283 -5.43 -6.16 -6.40
CA TYR A 283 -4.42 -5.92 -7.45
C TYR A 283 -4.19 -7.16 -8.33
N ASN A 284 -4.22 -8.36 -7.76
CA ASN A 284 -4.22 -9.63 -8.50
C ASN A 284 -5.36 -9.73 -9.53
N GLU A 285 -6.56 -9.27 -9.19
CA GLU A 285 -7.69 -9.26 -10.11
C GLU A 285 -7.54 -8.18 -11.18
N ILE A 286 -7.11 -6.98 -10.79
CA ILE A 286 -6.94 -5.83 -11.69
C ILE A 286 -5.87 -6.12 -12.75
N CYS A 287 -4.74 -6.69 -12.32
CA CYS A 287 -3.62 -6.95 -13.21
C CYS A 287 -3.97 -8.02 -14.24
N GLU A 288 -4.73 -9.04 -13.85
CA GLU A 288 -5.16 -10.11 -14.74
C GLU A 288 -6.41 -9.77 -15.57
N ALA A 289 -7.26 -8.82 -15.15
CA ALA A 289 -8.51 -8.44 -15.84
C ALA A 289 -8.32 -7.82 -17.24
N ALA A 290 -7.07 -7.65 -17.69
CA ALA A 290 -6.71 -7.20 -19.03
C ALA A 290 -7.50 -5.97 -19.52
N PHE A 291 -7.68 -4.98 -18.64
CA PHE A 291 -8.31 -3.71 -19.01
C PHE A 291 -7.60 -3.11 -20.24
N PRO A 292 -8.33 -2.77 -21.31
CA PRO A 292 -7.75 -2.31 -22.58
C PRO A 292 -7.07 -0.93 -22.44
N ARG A 293 -7.47 -0.14 -21.44
CA ARG A 293 -6.93 1.20 -21.21
C ARG A 293 -6.45 1.29 -19.77
N LYS A 294 -5.20 1.70 -19.60
CA LYS A 294 -4.55 1.96 -18.30
C LYS A 294 -3.95 3.35 -18.38
N TYR A 295 -4.16 4.14 -17.34
CA TYR A 295 -3.79 5.54 -17.31
C TYR A 295 -3.08 5.87 -15.99
N PHE A 296 -2.13 6.79 -16.09
CA PHE A 296 -1.51 7.45 -14.95
C PHE A 296 -2.00 8.90 -14.93
N ASP A 297 -2.71 9.28 -13.88
CA ASP A 297 -3.11 10.65 -13.62
C ASP A 297 -1.94 11.39 -12.97
N SER A 298 -1.24 12.22 -13.75
CA SER A 298 -0.11 13.00 -13.27
C SER A 298 -0.50 14.16 -12.34
N ALA A 299 -1.76 14.62 -12.36
CA ALA A 299 -2.21 15.69 -11.49
C ALA A 299 -2.43 15.17 -10.07
N GLN A 300 -3.16 14.06 -9.94
CA GLN A 300 -3.45 13.43 -8.66
C GLN A 300 -2.37 12.44 -8.20
N ILE A 301 -1.46 12.06 -9.10
CA ILE A 301 -0.45 11.00 -8.92
C ILE A 301 -1.13 9.71 -8.46
N ALA A 302 -1.93 9.17 -9.37
CA ALA A 302 -2.73 7.98 -9.16
C ALA A 302 -2.87 7.19 -10.47
N ALA A 303 -3.31 5.93 -10.38
CA ALA A 303 -3.55 5.10 -11.55
C ALA A 303 -5.03 4.72 -11.64
N TYR A 304 -5.52 4.58 -12.88
CA TYR A 304 -6.81 3.98 -13.15
C TYR A 304 -6.78 3.15 -14.43
N ALA A 305 -7.74 2.26 -14.57
CA ALA A 305 -7.94 1.47 -15.78
C ALA A 305 -9.42 1.46 -16.16
N SER A 306 -9.72 1.30 -17.45
CA SER A 306 -11.09 1.31 -17.95
C SER A 306 -11.27 0.39 -19.15
N GLY A 307 -12.50 -0.09 -19.35
CA GLY A 307 -12.88 -0.90 -20.50
C GLY A 307 -14.20 -1.61 -20.27
N ASN A 308 -14.91 -1.93 -21.35
CA ASN A 308 -16.20 -2.66 -21.29
C ASN A 308 -17.27 -2.00 -20.38
N GLY A 309 -17.19 -0.68 -20.19
CA GLY A 309 -18.07 0.07 -19.28
C GLY A 309 -17.68 0.01 -17.81
N GLU A 310 -16.57 -0.62 -17.47
CA GLU A 310 -15.99 -0.68 -16.12
C GLU A 310 -14.83 0.31 -15.99
N TRP A 311 -14.61 0.78 -14.77
CA TRP A 311 -13.52 1.69 -14.41
C TRP A 311 -12.99 1.33 -13.01
N VAL A 312 -11.68 1.33 -12.81
CA VAL A 312 -11.05 1.02 -11.52
C VAL A 312 -9.94 2.02 -11.20
N SER A 313 -10.00 2.64 -10.02
CA SER A 313 -8.85 3.35 -9.43
C SER A 313 -8.04 2.37 -8.63
N TYR A 314 -6.72 2.38 -8.77
CA TYR A 314 -5.83 1.48 -8.03
C TYR A 314 -4.43 2.08 -7.88
N ASP A 315 -3.62 1.47 -7.02
CA ASP A 315 -2.20 1.77 -6.93
C ASP A 315 -1.42 0.83 -7.87
N SER A 316 -0.68 1.42 -8.81
CA SER A 316 0.32 0.71 -9.60
C SER A 316 1.68 0.76 -8.92
N VAL A 317 2.66 0.01 -9.43
CA VAL A 317 4.07 0.09 -8.97
C VAL A 317 4.59 1.53 -8.97
N ASP A 318 4.25 2.32 -10.00
CA ASP A 318 4.65 3.73 -10.08
C ASP A 318 4.01 4.57 -8.99
N VAL A 319 2.72 4.36 -8.70
CA VAL A 319 2.03 5.07 -7.61
C VAL A 319 2.61 4.69 -6.25
N VAL A 320 2.90 3.40 -6.01
CA VAL A 320 3.58 2.95 -4.79
C VAL A 320 4.93 3.64 -4.63
N ASN A 321 5.76 3.71 -5.69
CA ASN A 321 7.03 4.46 -5.64
C ASN A 321 6.83 5.94 -5.30
N GLN A 322 5.78 6.58 -5.82
CA GLN A 322 5.47 7.98 -5.46
C GLN A 322 5.00 8.12 -4.00
N LYS A 323 4.26 7.16 -3.47
CA LYS A 323 3.92 7.10 -2.03
C LYS A 323 5.16 6.89 -1.17
N CYS A 324 6.16 6.12 -1.63
CA CYS A 324 7.46 6.05 -0.98
C CYS A 324 8.17 7.41 -0.92
N ASN A 325 8.07 8.21 -1.98
CA ASN A 325 8.61 9.57 -1.98
C ASN A 325 7.90 10.45 -0.93
N VAL A 326 6.60 10.27 -0.69
CA VAL A 326 5.88 10.92 0.41
C VAL A 326 6.43 10.48 1.77
N ILE A 327 6.61 9.17 1.98
CA ILE A 327 7.22 8.61 3.20
C ILE A 327 8.59 9.22 3.45
N ALA A 328 9.44 9.33 2.43
CA ALA A 328 10.76 9.95 2.53
C ALA A 328 10.68 11.46 2.79
N LYS A 329 9.85 12.18 2.02
CA LYS A 329 9.67 13.64 2.09
C LYS A 329 9.26 14.12 3.47
N TYR A 330 8.36 13.40 4.14
CA TYR A 330 7.86 13.78 5.47
C TYR A 330 8.59 13.08 6.62
N GLY A 331 9.60 12.26 6.33
CA GLY A 331 10.31 11.50 7.36
C GLY A 331 9.39 10.54 8.11
N LEU A 332 8.42 9.94 7.43
CA LEU A 332 7.47 9.01 8.04
C LEU A 332 8.18 7.73 8.49
N GLY A 333 7.66 7.14 9.57
CA GLY A 333 8.16 5.92 10.21
C GLY A 333 8.09 4.69 9.32
N GLY A 334 7.31 4.70 8.24
CA GLY A 334 7.21 3.56 7.34
C GLY A 334 6.02 3.59 6.40
N GLY A 335 5.72 2.43 5.83
CA GLY A 335 4.53 2.17 5.03
C GLY A 335 3.71 1.04 5.62
N MET A 336 2.41 1.09 5.39
CA MET A 336 1.45 0.06 5.78
C MET A 336 0.70 -0.40 4.52
N VAL A 337 0.38 -1.69 4.41
CA VAL A 337 -0.43 -2.21 3.31
C VAL A 337 -1.72 -2.86 3.79
N TRP A 338 -2.80 -2.54 3.09
CA TRP A 338 -4.07 -3.25 3.18
C TRP A 338 -4.43 -3.80 1.79
N SER A 339 -4.40 -5.10 1.55
CA SER A 339 -3.88 -6.17 2.40
C SER A 339 -3.13 -7.19 1.53
N ILE A 340 -2.22 -7.96 2.12
CA ILE A 340 -1.20 -8.70 1.35
C ILE A 340 -1.78 -9.78 0.43
N GLU A 341 -2.94 -10.34 0.78
CA GLU A 341 -3.67 -11.31 -0.02
C GLU A 341 -4.33 -10.71 -1.28
N GLN A 342 -4.27 -9.40 -1.45
CA GLN A 342 -4.82 -8.70 -2.62
C GLN A 342 -3.73 -8.32 -3.63
N ASP A 343 -2.45 -8.37 -3.25
CA ASP A 343 -1.32 -8.23 -4.18
C ASP A 343 -1.25 -9.42 -5.17
N ASP A 344 -0.39 -9.33 -6.18
CA ASP A 344 -0.05 -10.47 -7.03
C ASP A 344 0.88 -11.46 -6.29
N PHE A 345 0.36 -12.08 -5.23
CA PHE A 345 1.08 -13.06 -4.41
C PHE A 345 1.34 -14.39 -5.12
N ARG A 346 0.79 -14.59 -6.32
CA ARG A 346 1.09 -15.76 -7.18
C ARG A 346 2.13 -15.44 -8.24
N GLY A 347 2.43 -14.18 -8.49
CA GLY A 347 3.37 -13.74 -9.53
C GLY A 347 2.86 -14.04 -10.95
N ILE A 348 1.55 -13.86 -11.17
CA ILE A 348 0.90 -14.14 -12.46
C ILE A 348 1.13 -12.98 -13.45
N CYS A 349 1.06 -11.75 -12.97
CA CYS A 349 1.19 -10.53 -13.75
C CYS A 349 2.60 -9.96 -13.68
N GLY A 350 3.31 -10.19 -12.57
CA GLY A 350 4.65 -9.67 -12.31
C GLY A 350 5.39 -10.50 -11.26
N PRO A 351 6.42 -9.93 -10.61
CA PRO A 351 7.07 -10.59 -9.47
C PRO A 351 6.06 -10.91 -8.35
N LYS A 352 6.27 -12.02 -7.64
CA LYS A 352 5.46 -12.38 -6.47
C LYS A 352 5.43 -11.21 -5.48
N PHE A 353 4.25 -10.82 -5.01
CA PHE A 353 4.04 -9.65 -4.15
C PHE A 353 4.57 -8.35 -4.79
N THR A 354 4.11 -8.05 -6.01
CA THR A 354 4.60 -6.94 -6.83
C THR A 354 4.57 -5.59 -6.11
N LEU A 355 3.46 -5.22 -5.48
CA LEU A 355 3.31 -3.93 -4.83
C LEU A 355 3.99 -3.91 -3.45
N LEU A 356 3.83 -4.97 -2.65
CA LEU A 356 4.44 -5.07 -1.33
C LEU A 356 5.98 -5.11 -1.41
N SER A 357 6.55 -5.86 -2.35
CA SER A 357 8.01 -5.87 -2.56
C SER A 357 8.53 -4.51 -3.06
N THR A 358 7.71 -3.75 -3.80
CA THR A 358 8.04 -2.38 -4.18
C THR A 358 8.10 -1.47 -2.96
N LEU A 359 7.11 -1.55 -2.07
CA LEU A 359 7.10 -0.81 -0.81
C LEU A 359 8.30 -1.18 0.07
N ASN A 360 8.53 -2.48 0.30
CA ASN A 360 9.61 -2.95 1.15
C ASN A 360 10.97 -2.42 0.69
N ARG A 361 11.24 -2.49 -0.62
CA ARG A 361 12.50 -2.03 -1.23
C ARG A 361 12.70 -0.52 -1.07
N CYS A 362 11.68 0.29 -1.37
CA CYS A 362 11.82 1.75 -1.33
C CYS A 362 11.91 2.29 0.11
N VAL A 363 11.23 1.63 1.08
CA VAL A 363 11.22 2.04 2.48
C VAL A 363 12.53 1.70 3.17
N ASN A 364 13.14 0.55 2.84
CA ASN A 364 14.37 0.06 3.47
C ASN A 364 15.66 0.50 2.76
N ASN A 365 15.60 1.41 1.77
CA ASN A 365 16.77 1.90 1.02
C ASN A 365 17.69 0.79 0.45
N ASN A 366 17.17 -0.41 0.23
CA ASN A 366 17.92 -1.47 -0.42
C ASN A 366 17.98 -1.18 -1.93
N GLY A 367 19.19 -1.06 -2.46
CA GLY A 367 19.49 -1.02 -3.90
C GLY A 367 18.93 -2.22 -4.68
N PRO A 368 19.27 -2.36 -5.97
CA PRO A 368 18.43 -3.01 -6.98
C PRO A 368 18.06 -4.47 -6.66
N ALA A 369 16.93 -4.89 -7.23
CA ALA A 369 16.28 -6.19 -7.08
C ALA A 369 17.24 -7.40 -7.06
N PRO A 370 16.88 -8.52 -6.40
CA PRO A 370 17.66 -9.75 -6.45
C PRO A 370 17.93 -10.16 -7.90
N ALA A 371 19.21 -10.38 -8.19
CA ALA A 371 19.66 -10.84 -9.48
C ALA A 371 18.94 -12.15 -9.86
N THR A 372 18.24 -12.14 -10.99
CA THR A 372 17.84 -13.38 -11.65
C THR A 372 19.12 -14.15 -11.96
N THR A 373 19.36 -15.22 -11.21
CA THR A 373 20.51 -16.09 -11.37
C THR A 373 20.38 -16.77 -12.73
N THR A 374 21.03 -16.21 -13.74
CA THR A 374 21.15 -16.88 -15.04
C THR A 374 22.53 -17.51 -15.08
N THR A 375 22.51 -18.84 -15.15
CA THR A 375 23.64 -19.76 -15.20
C THR A 375 24.73 -19.27 -16.16
N ARG A 376 25.95 -19.15 -15.63
CA ARG A 376 27.17 -18.83 -16.36
C ARG A 376 27.47 -19.91 -17.40
N ALA A 377 27.13 -19.67 -18.66
CA ALA A 377 27.66 -20.41 -19.79
C ALA A 377 29.07 -19.91 -20.14
N THR A 378 29.97 -20.87 -20.27
CA THR A 378 31.41 -20.75 -20.47
C THR A 378 31.76 -19.96 -21.73
N ALA A 379 32.80 -19.12 -21.62
CA ALA A 379 33.30 -18.27 -22.70
C ALA A 379 33.77 -19.09 -23.93
N ALA A 380 33.38 -18.64 -25.12
CA ALA A 380 34.02 -18.97 -26.39
C ALA A 380 34.81 -17.75 -26.91
N PRO A 381 35.96 -17.96 -27.58
CA PRO A 381 37.03 -16.98 -27.69
C PRO A 381 36.81 -15.87 -28.72
N THR A 382 37.49 -14.77 -28.41
CA THR A 382 37.69 -13.52 -29.11
C THR A 382 38.07 -13.63 -30.59
N THR A 383 37.40 -12.83 -31.42
CA THR A 383 37.97 -12.25 -32.64
C THR A 383 37.85 -10.74 -32.62
N ARG A 384 38.99 -10.08 -32.80
CA ARG A 384 39.25 -8.65 -32.71
C ARG A 384 39.30 -8.05 -34.12
N ALA A 385 38.72 -6.85 -34.29
CA ALA A 385 39.24 -5.67 -35.01
C ALA A 385 38.09 -4.82 -35.61
N PRO A 386 38.29 -3.53 -35.96
CA PRO A 386 39.35 -2.59 -35.58
C PRO A 386 38.82 -1.24 -35.02
N THR A 387 39.73 -0.54 -34.33
CA THR A 387 39.63 0.85 -33.88
C THR A 387 39.62 1.82 -35.07
N THR A 388 38.71 2.81 -35.06
CA THR A 388 38.92 4.05 -35.83
C THR A 388 38.64 5.26 -34.96
N THR A 389 39.47 6.27 -35.19
CA THR A 389 39.86 7.39 -34.35
C THR A 389 38.84 8.53 -34.31
N THR A 390 38.84 9.24 -33.18
CA THR A 390 38.16 10.48 -32.79
C THR A 390 38.22 11.64 -33.81
N LYS A 391 37.14 12.42 -33.97
CA LYS A 391 37.14 13.88 -33.67
C LYS A 391 35.77 14.59 -33.73
N ALA A 392 35.60 15.45 -32.73
CA ALA A 392 34.94 16.78 -32.69
C ALA A 392 33.43 16.93 -32.92
N ALA A 393 32.81 17.46 -31.86
CA ALA A 393 31.49 18.08 -31.82
C ALA A 393 31.32 19.20 -32.86
N ALA A 394 30.11 19.25 -33.43
CA ALA A 394 29.59 20.42 -34.12
C ALA A 394 28.23 20.77 -33.48
N SER A 395 28.21 21.96 -32.88
CA SER A 395 27.03 22.70 -32.43
C SER A 395 26.07 22.93 -33.60
N GLY A 396 24.84 22.45 -33.48
CA GLY A 396 23.74 22.65 -34.43
C GLY A 396 22.45 22.99 -33.68
N SER A 397 22.26 24.27 -33.38
CA SER A 397 21.05 24.83 -32.75
C SER A 397 19.86 24.82 -33.72
N GLY A 398 19.12 23.73 -33.77
CA GLY A 398 17.75 23.68 -34.29
C GLY A 398 16.79 23.34 -33.16
N SER A 399 15.91 24.27 -32.77
CA SER A 399 14.92 23.99 -31.71
C SER A 399 13.92 22.96 -32.21
N PHE A 400 13.88 21.78 -31.57
CA PHE A 400 12.87 20.75 -31.85
C PHE A 400 11.44 21.34 -31.79
N VAL A 401 10.63 21.10 -32.83
CA VAL A 401 9.26 21.59 -33.00
C VAL A 401 8.30 20.40 -32.98
N CYS A 402 7.24 20.49 -32.18
CA CYS A 402 6.19 19.48 -32.12
C CYS A 402 5.35 19.49 -33.39
N THR A 403 5.45 18.43 -34.20
CA THR A 403 4.66 18.25 -35.43
C THR A 403 3.41 17.39 -35.23
N ARG A 404 3.39 16.57 -34.17
CA ARG A 404 2.24 15.77 -33.74
C ARG A 404 2.35 15.45 -32.25
N ASP A 405 1.23 15.05 -31.65
CA ASP A 405 1.22 14.59 -30.26
C ASP A 405 1.96 13.25 -30.13
N GLY A 406 2.73 13.11 -29.06
CA GLY A 406 3.56 11.92 -28.84
C GLY A 406 4.84 12.23 -28.08
N TYR A 407 5.71 11.22 -27.97
CA TYR A 407 7.04 11.39 -27.40
C TYR A 407 8.10 11.26 -28.48
N PHE A 408 9.11 12.12 -28.42
CA PHE A 408 10.15 12.23 -29.42
C PHE A 408 11.49 12.38 -28.73
N ARG A 409 12.49 11.67 -29.20
CA ARG A 409 13.86 11.84 -28.72
C ARG A 409 14.40 13.21 -29.15
N ASP A 410 15.26 13.79 -28.34
CA ASP A 410 16.04 14.93 -28.81
C ASP A 410 17.00 14.49 -29.94
N PRO A 411 17.08 15.22 -31.06
CA PRO A 411 17.89 14.83 -32.21
C PRO A 411 19.41 14.91 -31.96
N TYR A 412 19.85 15.52 -30.87
CA TYR A 412 21.26 15.77 -30.55
C TYR A 412 21.69 15.21 -29.18
N ASP A 413 20.75 14.93 -28.29
CA ASP A 413 21.00 14.34 -26.98
C ASP A 413 20.08 13.15 -26.73
N CYS A 414 20.59 11.94 -26.88
CA CYS A 414 19.79 10.74 -26.75
C CYS A 414 19.35 10.43 -25.32
N ASN A 415 19.94 11.06 -24.31
CA ASN A 415 19.41 11.02 -22.95
C ASN A 415 18.17 11.92 -22.79
N LYS A 416 17.93 12.85 -23.71
CA LYS A 416 16.83 13.81 -23.64
C LYS A 416 15.69 13.43 -24.56
N TYR A 417 14.47 13.70 -24.13
CA TYR A 417 13.27 13.52 -24.94
C TYR A 417 12.21 14.58 -24.66
N TYR A 418 11.27 14.69 -25.59
CA TYR A 418 10.20 15.66 -25.62
C TYR A 418 8.86 14.94 -25.60
N ARG A 419 7.94 15.43 -24.76
CA ARG A 419 6.51 15.16 -24.94
C ARG A 419 5.90 16.32 -25.71
N CYS A 420 5.32 16.02 -26.85
CA CYS A 420 4.50 16.93 -27.62
C CYS A 420 3.02 16.69 -27.30
N TYR A 421 2.32 17.75 -26.93
CA TYR A 421 0.89 17.69 -26.66
C TYR A 421 0.23 19.03 -27.00
N SER A 422 -0.74 19.01 -27.91
CA SER A 422 -1.47 20.20 -28.37
C SER A 422 -0.54 21.32 -28.87
N GLY A 423 0.55 20.95 -29.55
CA GLY A 423 1.57 21.88 -30.07
C GLY A 423 2.59 22.37 -29.04
N TYR A 424 2.44 22.04 -27.75
CA TYR A 424 3.39 22.39 -26.70
C TYR A 424 4.46 21.30 -26.52
N LYS A 425 5.70 21.72 -26.26
CA LYS A 425 6.86 20.87 -26.03
C LYS A 425 7.25 20.85 -24.54
N TYR A 426 7.26 19.67 -23.94
CA TYR A 426 7.76 19.45 -22.58
C TYR A 426 9.05 18.62 -22.65
N SER A 427 10.10 19.06 -21.96
CA SER A 427 11.43 18.46 -22.03
C SER A 427 11.73 17.59 -20.82
N PHE A 428 12.30 16.41 -21.04
CA PHE A 428 12.66 15.44 -20.01
C PHE A 428 14.04 14.84 -20.30
N ASN A 429 14.67 14.31 -19.25
CA ASN A 429 15.89 13.51 -19.36
C ASN A 429 15.60 12.10 -18.85
N CYS A 430 16.14 11.11 -19.54
CA CYS A 430 16.18 9.73 -19.09
C CYS A 430 17.09 9.59 -17.85
N PRO A 431 16.87 8.58 -17.00
CA PRO A 431 17.80 8.25 -15.92
C PRO A 431 19.24 8.11 -16.42
N THR A 432 20.21 8.42 -15.56
CA THR A 432 21.65 8.40 -15.90
C THR A 432 22.05 7.08 -16.54
N GLY A 433 22.60 7.14 -17.76
CA GLY A 433 23.06 5.98 -18.52
C GLY A 433 22.04 5.38 -19.49
N LEU A 434 20.79 5.88 -19.52
CA LEU A 434 19.74 5.44 -20.45
C LEU A 434 19.47 6.49 -21.54
N TYR A 435 19.03 6.02 -22.71
CA TYR A 435 18.61 6.83 -23.85
C TYR A 435 17.13 6.62 -24.17
N PHE A 436 16.47 7.64 -24.71
CA PHE A 436 15.04 7.52 -25.04
C PHE A 436 14.84 6.68 -26.30
N ASN A 437 14.07 5.61 -26.18
CA ASN A 437 13.67 4.75 -27.28
C ASN A 437 12.31 5.21 -27.83
N GLU A 438 12.27 5.74 -29.05
CA GLU A 438 11.03 6.21 -29.67
C GLU A 438 10.08 5.07 -30.06
N ASP A 439 10.61 3.88 -30.36
CA ASP A 439 9.80 2.71 -30.75
C ASP A 439 9.00 2.16 -29.56
N TYR A 440 9.60 2.18 -28.37
CA TYR A 440 8.99 1.69 -27.13
C TYR A 440 8.51 2.81 -26.20
N VAL A 441 8.72 4.07 -26.58
CA VAL A 441 8.29 5.26 -25.84
C VAL A 441 8.78 5.23 -24.37
N THR A 442 10.04 4.83 -24.17
CA THR A 442 10.62 4.64 -22.83
C THR A 442 12.12 4.89 -22.82
N CYS A 443 12.72 5.09 -21.65
CA CYS A 443 14.16 5.14 -21.49
C CYS A 443 14.74 3.72 -21.45
N ASP A 444 15.65 3.42 -22.36
CA ASP A 444 16.22 2.10 -22.59
C ASP A 444 17.75 2.20 -22.65
N TRP A 445 18.43 1.06 -22.65
CA TRP A 445 19.87 1.02 -22.73
C TRP A 445 20.37 1.55 -24.08
N PRO A 446 21.52 2.25 -24.11
CA PRO A 446 22.08 2.83 -25.34
C PRO A 446 22.17 1.88 -26.54
N TYR A 447 22.40 0.58 -26.31
CA TYR A 447 22.51 -0.41 -27.38
C TYR A 447 21.17 -0.80 -28.03
N ASN A 448 20.04 -0.53 -27.37
CA ASN A 448 18.69 -0.75 -27.90
C ASN A 448 18.13 0.49 -28.61
N VAL A 449 18.81 1.64 -28.49
CA VAL A 449 18.36 2.92 -29.00
C VAL A 449 19.23 3.31 -30.19
N ARG A 450 18.61 3.48 -31.36
CA ARG A 450 19.29 4.05 -32.53
C ARG A 450 19.44 5.55 -32.36
N CYS A 451 20.41 5.95 -31.54
CA CYS A 451 21.00 7.27 -31.48
C CYS A 451 22.02 7.40 -32.64
#